data_AF-A0A538D5I4-F1
#
_entry.id   AF-A0A538D5I4-F1
#
_cell.length_a   1.000
_cell.length_b   1.000
_cell.length_c   1.000
_cell.angle_alpha   90.00
_cell.angle_beta   90.00
_cell.angle_gamma   90.00
#
_symmetry.space_group_name_H-M   'P 1'
#
loop_
_entity.id
_entity.type
_entity.pdbx_description
1 polymer ?
#
loop_
_entity_poly.entity_id
_entity_poly.type
_entity_poly.pdbx_seq_one_letter_code
_entity_poly.pdbx_strand_id
1 'polypeptide(L)'
;MKKALAMTAAAAACALAALAAFSGSARATYGGATNGRIAFGMNVGGNVDVYTALPNGQDLRRLTDDPHFDACAAYSADGQRIAY
;
A
#
# COMPACT_ATOMS: atom_id res chain seq x y z
N MET A 1 -27.05 -13.71 -37.63
CA MET A 1 -26.69 -12.43 -36.96
C MET A 1 -26.85 -12.48 -35.44
N LYS A 2 -28.00 -12.90 -34.88
CA LYS A 2 -28.23 -12.95 -33.43
C LYS A 2 -27.31 -13.92 -32.64
N LYS A 3 -26.94 -15.07 -33.22
CA LYS A 3 -26.04 -16.06 -32.57
C LYS A 3 -24.57 -15.60 -32.47
N ALA A 4 -24.10 -14.81 -33.45
CA ALA A 4 -22.74 -14.28 -33.44
C ALA A 4 -22.55 -13.16 -32.39
N LEU A 5 -23.58 -12.33 -32.20
CA LEU A 5 -23.61 -11.26 -31.19
C LEU A 5 -23.65 -11.81 -29.74
N ALA A 6 -24.32 -12.96 -29.53
CA ALA A 6 -24.32 -13.63 -28.23
C ALA A 6 -22.96 -14.25 -27.88
N MET A 7 -22.22 -14.76 -28.88
CA MET A 7 -20.91 -15.35 -28.70
C MET A 7 -19.82 -14.31 -28.38
N THR A 8 -19.86 -13.14 -29.02
CA THR A 8 -18.92 -12.05 -28.72
C THR A 8 -19.17 -11.43 -27.34
N ALA A 9 -20.43 -11.32 -26.92
CA ALA A 9 -20.78 -10.85 -25.57
C ALA A 9 -20.26 -11.81 -24.47
N ALA A 10 -20.38 -13.12 -24.68
CA ALA A 10 -19.87 -14.12 -23.73
C ALA A 10 -18.34 -14.11 -23.62
N ALA A 11 -17.63 -13.97 -24.75
CA ALA A 11 -16.16 -13.88 -24.76
C ALA A 11 -15.66 -12.61 -24.06
N ALA A 12 -16.33 -11.47 -24.26
CA ALA A 12 -16.00 -10.23 -23.57
C ALA A 12 -16.23 -10.32 -22.04
N ALA A 13 -17.31 -10.98 -21.60
CA ALA A 13 -17.59 -11.18 -20.19
C ALA A 13 -16.55 -12.07 -19.49
N CYS A 14 -16.10 -13.16 -20.13
CA CYS A 14 -15.02 -14.00 -19.62
C CYS A 14 -13.67 -13.24 -19.56
N ALA A 15 -13.38 -12.40 -20.56
CA ALA A 15 -12.15 -11.61 -20.58
C ALA A 15 -12.13 -10.56 -19.44
N LEU A 16 -13.26 -9.89 -19.18
CA LEU A 16 -13.39 -8.96 -18.04
C LEU A 16 -13.27 -9.68 -16.69
N ALA A 17 -13.90 -10.85 -16.55
CA ALA A 17 -13.80 -11.64 -15.32
C ALA A 17 -12.35 -12.14 -15.08
N ALA A 18 -11.65 -12.53 -16.14
CA ALA A 18 -10.24 -12.91 -16.06
C ALA A 18 -9.35 -11.72 -15.65
N LEU A 19 -9.55 -10.53 -16.22
CA LEU A 19 -8.82 -9.31 -15.85
C LEU A 19 -9.02 -8.92 -14.38
N ALA A 20 -10.23 -9.10 -13.83
CA ALA A 20 -10.50 -8.85 -12.42
C ALA A 20 -9.86 -9.89 -11.47
N ALA A 21 -9.59 -11.10 -11.96
CA ALA A 21 -9.02 -12.19 -11.18
C ALA A 21 -7.49 -12.12 -11.00
N PHE A 22 -6.79 -11.20 -11.69
CA PHE A 22 -5.32 -11.04 -11.60
C PHE A 22 -4.87 -9.93 -10.64
N SER A 23 -5.77 -9.34 -9.87
CA SER A 23 -5.41 -8.42 -8.79
C SER A 23 -4.85 -9.19 -7.59
N GLY A 24 -3.65 -9.76 -7.73
CA GLY A 24 -2.91 -10.32 -6.61
C GLY A 24 -2.74 -9.24 -5.54
N SER A 25 -2.95 -9.61 -4.26
CA SER A 25 -2.73 -8.67 -3.17
C SER A 25 -1.27 -8.21 -3.17
N ALA A 26 -1.05 -6.89 -3.16
CA ALA A 26 0.28 -6.35 -2.92
C ALA A 26 0.74 -6.83 -1.54
N ARG A 27 1.88 -7.54 -1.51
CA ARG A 27 2.48 -7.97 -0.24
C ARG A 27 3.43 -6.89 0.23
N ALA A 28 3.38 -6.58 1.51
CA ALA A 28 4.41 -5.76 2.12
C ALA A 28 5.77 -6.44 1.95
N THR A 29 6.83 -5.64 1.75
CA THR A 29 8.22 -6.13 1.77
C THR A 29 8.52 -6.91 3.05
N TYR A 30 7.82 -6.56 4.14
CA TYR A 30 7.86 -7.27 5.40
C TYR A 30 6.46 -7.71 5.83
N GLY A 31 6.21 -9.02 5.83
CA GLY A 31 4.87 -9.57 6.09
C GLY A 31 4.37 -9.40 7.53
N GLY A 32 5.28 -9.28 8.50
CA GLY A 32 4.93 -9.31 9.93
C GLY A 32 4.19 -10.59 10.34
N ALA A 33 3.91 -10.73 11.63
CA ALA A 33 2.88 -11.68 12.10
C ALA A 33 1.46 -11.09 11.96
N THR A 34 1.36 -9.76 11.84
CA THR A 34 0.12 -8.99 11.77
C THR A 34 0.28 -7.82 10.79
N ASN A 35 -0.83 -7.34 10.22
CA ASN A 35 -0.85 -6.08 9.47
C ASN A 35 -0.52 -4.93 10.43
N GLY A 36 0.75 -4.52 10.45
CA GLY A 36 1.31 -3.49 11.33
C GLY A 36 1.06 -2.07 10.83
N ARG A 37 1.73 -1.11 11.48
CA ARG A 37 1.76 0.29 11.02
C ARG A 37 2.52 0.41 9.70
N ILE A 38 2.19 1.45 8.94
CA ILE A 38 2.92 1.89 7.76
C ILE A 38 3.84 3.03 8.18
N ALA A 39 5.07 3.08 7.68
CA ALA A 39 5.98 4.21 7.82
C ALA A 39 6.17 4.89 6.45
N PHE A 40 6.19 6.22 6.42
CA PHE A 40 6.35 6.99 5.20
C PHE A 40 6.87 8.39 5.50
N GLY A 41 7.61 8.99 4.56
CA GLY A 41 7.96 10.40 4.62
C GLY A 41 6.77 11.27 4.24
N MET A 42 6.52 12.35 4.98
CA MET A 42 5.48 13.32 4.66
C MET A 42 6.04 14.73 4.70
N ASN A 43 5.79 15.52 3.65
CA ASN A 43 6.16 16.93 3.63
C ASN A 43 5.08 17.78 4.31
N VAL A 44 5.44 18.46 5.40
CA VAL A 44 4.57 19.43 6.06
C VAL A 44 5.35 20.74 6.21
N GLY A 45 4.93 21.77 5.48
CA GLY A 45 5.55 23.09 5.59
C GLY A 45 6.98 23.18 5.02
N GLY A 46 7.35 22.28 4.11
CA GLY A 46 8.64 22.33 3.41
C GLY A 46 9.70 21.39 3.98
N ASN A 47 9.51 20.84 5.19
CA ASN A 47 10.35 19.77 5.73
C ASN A 47 9.69 18.41 5.53
N VAL A 48 10.51 17.37 5.34
CA VAL A 48 10.03 15.99 5.24
C VAL A 48 10.49 15.24 6.47
N ASP A 49 9.53 14.68 7.19
CA ASP A 49 9.78 13.87 8.38
C ASP A 49 9.21 12.47 8.19
N VAL A 50 9.69 11.53 9.01
CA VAL A 50 9.13 10.18 9.07
C VAL A 50 7.85 10.21 9.89
N TYR A 51 6.77 9.69 9.29
CA TYR A 51 5.49 9.46 9.95
C TYR A 51 5.12 7.99 9.96
N THR A 52 4.24 7.61 10.90
CA THR A 52 3.60 6.30 10.92
C THR A 52 2.09 6.40 11.08
N ALA A 53 1.35 5.46 10.51
CA ALA A 53 -0.10 5.37 10.66
C ALA A 53 -0.57 3.91 10.65
N LEU A 54 -1.79 3.66 11.12
CA LEU A 54 -2.47 2.39 10.90
C LEU A 54 -2.84 2.24 9.41
N PRO A 55 -2.99 1.00 8.89
CA PRO A 55 -3.35 0.77 7.48
C PRO A 55 -4.68 1.41 7.04
N ASN A 56 -5.57 1.71 7.99
CA ASN A 56 -6.84 2.41 7.75
C ASN A 56 -6.70 3.94 7.77
N GLY A 57 -5.48 4.47 7.86
CA GLY A 57 -5.16 5.89 7.91
C GLY A 57 -5.33 6.56 9.28
N GLN A 58 -5.76 5.82 10.30
CA GLN A 58 -5.92 6.37 11.65
C GLN A 58 -4.59 6.38 12.44
N ASP A 59 -4.58 7.11 13.55
CA ASP A 59 -3.47 7.17 14.51
C ASP A 59 -2.12 7.53 13.86
N LEU A 60 -2.14 8.64 13.11
CA LEU A 60 -0.97 9.26 12.50
C LEU A 60 -0.02 9.82 13.57
N ARG A 61 1.27 9.52 13.46
CA ARG A 61 2.31 9.94 14.40
C ARG A 61 3.56 10.40 13.66
N ARG A 62 4.14 11.53 14.07
CA ARG A 62 5.44 12.03 13.62
C ARG A 62 6.55 11.38 14.47
N LEU A 63 7.63 10.88 13.84
CA LEU A 63 8.74 10.22 14.52
C LEU A 63 10.04 11.02 14.53
N THR A 64 10.27 11.85 13.51
CA THR A 64 11.39 12.80 13.43
C THR A 64 10.86 14.23 13.38
N ASP A 65 11.61 15.19 13.92
CA ASP A 65 11.17 16.58 13.95
C ASP A 65 12.27 17.63 13.76
N ASP A 66 13.44 17.19 13.33
CA ASP A 66 14.59 18.06 13.12
C ASP A 66 14.55 18.70 11.70
N PRO A 67 15.41 19.70 11.41
CA PRO A 67 15.31 20.47 10.17
C PRO A 67 15.86 19.74 8.93
N HIS A 68 16.31 18.48 9.05
CA HIS A 68 16.82 17.70 7.93
C HIS A 68 15.71 16.87 7.26
N PHE A 69 16.05 16.33 6.09
CA PHE A 69 15.16 15.47 5.33
C PHE A 69 15.20 14.03 5.87
N ASP A 70 14.06 13.53 6.35
CA ASP A 70 13.91 12.16 6.82
C ASP A 70 12.77 11.44 6.10
N ALA A 71 13.11 10.46 5.26
CA ALA A 71 12.11 9.64 4.56
C ALA A 71 12.42 8.14 4.52
N CYS A 72 13.64 7.74 4.90
CA CYS A 72 14.13 6.37 4.74
C CYS A 72 14.00 5.59 6.05
N ALA A 73 12.78 5.22 6.41
CA ALA A 73 12.53 4.41 7.61
C ALA A 73 12.43 2.90 7.30
N ALA A 74 12.85 2.06 8.24
CA ALA A 74 12.74 0.61 8.15
C ALA A 74 12.28 -0.02 9.46
N TYR A 75 11.25 -0.88 9.40
CA TYR A 75 10.83 -1.66 10.56
C TYR A 75 11.73 -2.89 10.77
N SER A 76 11.92 -3.27 12.03
CA SER A 76 12.48 -4.57 12.40
C SER A 76 11.56 -5.72 11.94
N ALA A 77 12.12 -6.93 11.91
CA ALA A 77 11.42 -8.14 11.51
C ALA A 77 10.20 -8.52 12.41
N ASP A 78 10.09 -7.98 13.60
CA ASP A 78 8.90 -8.18 14.44
C ASP A 78 7.91 -7.00 14.35
N GLY A 79 8.26 -5.95 13.60
CA GLY A 79 7.50 -4.69 13.52
C GLY A 79 7.51 -3.87 14.81
N GLN A 80 8.30 -4.27 15.83
CA GLN A 80 8.29 -3.62 17.15
C GLN A 80 9.25 -2.43 17.25
N ARG A 81 10.20 -2.34 16.32
CA ARG A 81 11.19 -1.26 16.25
C ARG A 81 11.21 -0.69 14.85
N ILE A 82 11.63 0.57 14.78
CA ILE A 82 11.82 1.30 13.55
C ILE A 82 13.18 2.00 13.64
N ALA A 83 13.95 1.92 12.55
CA ALA A 83 15.15 2.71 12.34
C ALA A 83 14.82 3.88 11.41
N TYR A 84 15.33 5.05 11.76
CA TYR A 84 15.24 6.31 11.03
C TYR A 84 16.46 7.15 11.38
#